data_AF-A0A849IAY4-F1
#
_entry.id   AF-A0A849IAY4-F1
#
_cell.length_a   1.000
_cell.length_b   1.000
_cell.length_c   1.000
_cell.angle_alpha   90.00
_cell.angle_beta   90.00
_cell.angle_gamma   90.00
#
_symmetry.space_group_name_H-M   'P 1'
#
loop_
_entity.id
_entity.type
_entity.pdbx_description
1 polymer ?
#
loop_
_entity_poly.entity_id
_entity_poly.type
_entity_poly.pdbx_seq_one_letter_code
_entity_poly.pdbx_strand_id
1 'polypeptide(L)' 'MAGGLDLAEGFAGRGDDVYEALIRGHEGLTDEESAAMNARLVLILANQVRDPEAVIAAIRLARETARAG' A
#
# COMPACT_ATOMS: atom_id res chain seq x y z
N MET A 1 1.44 1.26 21.50
CA MET A 1 2.59 1.20 20.57
C MET A 1 2.05 0.98 19.16
N ALA A 2 1.47 2.02 18.56
CA ALA A 2 1.18 1.98 17.13
C ALA A 2 2.51 2.23 16.43
N GLY A 3 3.25 1.15 16.14
CA GLY A 3 4.42 1.23 15.30
C GLY A 3 3.96 1.79 13.97
N GLY A 4 4.40 3.01 13.64
CA GLY A 4 4.26 3.51 12.29
C GLY A 4 4.80 2.44 11.34
N LEU A 5 4.10 2.21 10.23
CA LEU A 5 4.57 1.28 9.21
C LEU A 5 5.94 1.78 8.74
N ASP A 6 7.01 1.28 9.35
CA ASP A 6 8.35 1.43 8.81
C ASP A 6 8.43 0.51 7.60
N LEU A 7 7.99 1.06 6.47
CA LEU A 7 7.99 0.36 5.20
C LEU A 7 9.43 -0.08 4.84
N ALA A 8 10.46 0.62 5.30
CA ALA A 8 11.85 0.28 4.98
C ALA A 8 12.31 -1.01 5.67
N GLU A 9 11.93 -1.22 6.93
CA GLU A 9 12.25 -2.45 7.66
C GLU A 9 11.43 -3.64 7.14
N GLY A 10 10.15 -3.42 6.80
CA GLY A 10 9.24 -4.46 6.30
C GLY A 10 9.63 -5.07 4.95
N PHE A 11 10.40 -4.36 4.13
CA PHE A 11 10.85 -4.84 2.81
C PHE A 11 12.29 -5.38 2.79
N ALA A 12 12.88 -5.67 3.97
CA ALA A 12 14.25 -6.20 4.07
C ALA A 12 15.27 -5.38 3.26
N GLY A 13 15.17 -4.05 3.31
CA GLY A 13 16.05 -3.13 2.59
C GLY A 13 15.74 -2.94 1.10
N ARG A 14 14.65 -3.53 0.58
CA ARG A 14 14.19 -3.39 -0.81
C ARG A 14 13.08 -2.34 -0.99
N GLY A 15 12.92 -1.44 -0.02
CA GLY A 15 11.87 -0.41 -0.03
C GLY A 15 11.93 0.48 -1.27
N ASP A 16 13.15 0.86 -1.70
CA ASP A 16 13.36 1.72 -2.86
C ASP A 16 12.87 1.06 -4.15
N ASP A 17 13.14 -0.23 -4.35
CA ASP A 17 12.70 -0.96 -5.55
C ASP A 17 11.17 -1.08 -5.60
N VAL A 18 10.53 -1.28 -4.45
CA VAL A 18 9.06 -1.34 -4.35
C VAL A 18 8.45 0.03 -4.66
N TYR A 19 9.05 1.09 -4.11
CA TYR A 19 8.62 2.46 -4.37
C TYR A 19 8.79 2.84 -5.84
N GLU A 20 9.94 2.52 -6.44
CA GLU A 20 10.21 2.76 -7.86
C GLU A 20 9.22 2.00 -8.75
N ALA A 21 8.95 0.72 -8.46
CA ALA A 21 7.97 -0.06 -9.21
C ALA A 21 6.55 0.55 -9.12
N LEU A 22 6.18 1.09 -7.96
CA LEU A 22 4.90 1.77 -7.79
C LEU A 22 4.82 3.03 -8.65
N ILE A 23 5.85 3.90 -8.60
CA ILE A 23 5.90 5.13 -9.40
C ILE A 23 5.85 4.83 -10.89
N ARG A 24 6.69 3.90 -11.37
CA ARG A 24 6.70 3.49 -12.77
C ARG A 24 5.37 2.90 -13.22
N GLY A 25 4.66 2.20 -12.32
CA GLY A 25 3.33 1.67 -12.62
C GLY A 25 2.29 2.73 -12.97
N HIS A 26 2.48 3.98 -12.53
CA HIS A 26 1.59 5.11 -12.83
C HIS A 26 1.92 5.85 -14.14
N GLU A 27 3.06 5.57 -14.78
CA GLU A 27 3.49 6.30 -15.97
C GLU A 27 2.48 6.16 -17.12
N GLY A 28 2.00 7.30 -17.63
CA GLY A 28 1.06 7.36 -18.76
C GLY A 28 -0.42 7.13 -18.40
N LEU A 29 -0.75 6.92 -17.12
CA LEU A 29 -2.12 6.82 -16.64
C LEU A 29 -2.71 8.20 -16.31
N THR A 30 -4.02 8.37 -16.50
CA THR A 30 -4.74 9.51 -15.91
C THR A 30 -4.85 9.38 -14.39
N ASP A 31 -5.32 10.43 -13.72
CA ASP A 31 -5.58 10.40 -12.27
C ASP A 31 -6.62 9.31 -11.91
N GLU A 32 -7.67 9.17 -12.72
CA GLU A 32 -8.70 8.13 -12.52
C GLU A 32 -8.13 6.72 -12.74
N GLU A 33 -7.31 6.54 -13.78
CA GLU A 33 -6.66 5.27 -14.07
C GLU A 33 -5.66 4.90 -12.98
N SER A 34 -4.90 5.87 -12.47
CA SER A 34 -3.99 5.74 -11.33
C SER A 34 -4.72 5.35 -10.05
N ALA A 35 -5.85 5.99 -9.75
CA ALA A 35 -6.69 5.61 -8.62
C ALA A 35 -7.22 4.17 -8.77
N ALA A 36 -7.65 3.80 -9.98
CA ALA A 36 -8.13 2.45 -10.28
C ALA A 36 -7.01 1.40 -10.22
N MET A 37 -5.78 1.73 -10.62
CA MET A 37 -4.60 0.87 -10.44
C MET A 37 -4.33 0.61 -8.96
N ASN A 38 -4.29 1.67 -8.14
CA ASN A 38 -4.06 1.54 -6.70
C ASN A 38 -5.13 0.69 -6.01
N ALA A 39 -6.41 0.90 -6.35
CA ALA A 39 -7.50 0.08 -5.82
C ALA A 39 -7.30 -1.42 -6.17
N ARG A 40 -6.91 -1.74 -7.41
CA ARG A 40 -6.63 -3.12 -7.82
C ARG A 40 -5.41 -3.70 -7.10
N LEU A 41 -4.34 -2.93 -6.97
CA LEU A 41 -3.12 -3.36 -6.26
C LEU A 41 -3.45 -3.74 -4.80
N VAL A 42 -4.21 -2.90 -4.09
CA VAL A 42 -4.66 -3.19 -2.72
C VAL A 42 -5.43 -4.51 -2.65
N LEU A 43 -6.37 -4.75 -3.57
CA LEU A 43 -7.16 -5.99 -3.59
C LEU A 43 -6.30 -7.23 -3.88
N ILE A 44 -5.34 -7.12 -4.81
CA ILE A 44 -4.41 -8.20 -5.13
C ILE A 44 -3.56 -8.56 -3.90
N LEU A 45 -2.98 -7.56 -3.23
CA LEU A 45 -2.16 -7.76 -2.04
C LEU A 45 -2.98 -8.33 -0.88
N ALA A 46 -4.19 -7.82 -0.65
CA ALA A 46 -5.10 -8.35 0.37
C ALA A 46 -5.43 -9.84 0.14
N ASN A 47 -5.65 -10.22 -1.11
CA ASN A 47 -5.87 -11.63 -1.47
C ASN A 47 -4.61 -12.50 -1.26
N GLN A 48 -3.41 -11.96 -1.46
CA GLN A 48 -2.15 -12.67 -1.20
C GLN A 48 -1.89 -12.92 0.29
N VAL A 49 -2.30 -12.00 1.17
CA VAL A 49 -2.15 -12.12 2.63
C VAL A 49 -2.99 -13.28 3.21
N ARG A 50 -4.15 -13.58 2.61
CA ARG A 50 -5.06 -14.68 3.03
C ARG A 50 -5.56 -14.61 4.49
N ASP A 51 -5.52 -13.44 5.11
CA ASP A 51 -6.03 -13.18 6.46
C ASP A 51 -6.97 -11.96 6.45
N PRO A 52 -8.30 -12.17 6.51
CA PRO A 52 -9.27 -11.08 6.53
C PRO A 52 -9.10 -10.10 7.71
N GLU A 53 -8.74 -10.60 8.90
CA GLU A 53 -8.62 -9.75 10.09
C GLU A 53 -7.38 -8.84 9.99
N ALA A 54 -6.26 -9.38 9.49
CA ALA A 54 -5.06 -8.58 9.21
C ALA A 54 -5.36 -7.49 8.17
N VAL A 55 -6.10 -7.81 7.11
CA VAL A 55 -6.49 -6.82 6.08
C VAL A 55 -7.41 -5.75 6.67
N ILE A 56 -8.40 -6.12 7.49
CA ILE A 56 -9.30 -5.15 8.15
C ILE A 56 -8.51 -4.23 9.09
N ALA A 57 -7.55 -4.76 9.85
CA ALA A 57 -6.69 -3.97 10.71
C ALA A 57 -5.83 -2.98 9.90
N ALA A 58 -5.26 -3.41 8.77
CA ALA A 58 -4.48 -2.55 7.89
C ALA A 58 -5.32 -1.41 7.30
N ILE A 59 -6.57 -1.68 6.91
CA ILE A 59 -7.50 -0.64 6.41
C ILE A 59 -7.80 0.40 7.50
N ARG A 60 -8.01 -0.02 8.75
CA ARG A 60 -8.23 0.91 9.88
C ARG A 60 -7.02 1.81 10.09
N LEU A 61 -5.82 1.23 10.11
CA LEU A 61 -4.59 1.98 10.27
C LEU A 61 -4.36 2.97 9.12
N ALA A 62 -4.54 2.54 7.86
CA ALA A 62 -4.41 3.41 6.70
C ALA A 62 -5.36 4.61 6.75
N ARG A 63 -6.59 4.41 7.25
CA ARG A 63 -7.58 5.49 7.44
C ARG A 63 -7.17 6.48 8.54
N GLU A 64 -6.52 6.01 9.58
CA GLU A 64 -6.02 6.85 10.67
C GLU A 64 -4.85 7.72 10.19
N THR A 65 -3.89 7.12 9.48
CA THR A 65 -2.70 7.83 8.99
C THR A 65 -3.02 8.81 7.86
N ALA A 66 -3.96 8.48 6.97
CA ALA A 66 -4.38 9.39 5.89
C ALA A 66 -5.09 10.66 6.38
N ARG A 67 -5.55 10.70 7.64
CA ARG A 67 -6.16 11.89 8.27
C ARG A 67 -5.17 12.72 9.08
N ALA A 68 -4.01 12.15 9.39
CA ALA A 68 -3.01 12.76 10.24
C ALA A 68 -1.94 13.53 9.45
N GLY A 69 -1.83 13.30 8.14
CA GLY A 69 -1.06 14.11 7.18
C GLY A 69 -1.96 15.07 6.42
#